data_AF-A0A2G2ZFT5-F1
#
_entry.id   AF-A0A2G2ZFT5-F1
#
_cell.length_a   1.000
_cell.length_b   1.000
_cell.length_c   1.000
_cell.angle_alpha   90.00
_cell.angle_beta   90.00
_cell.angle_gamma   90.00
#
_symmetry.space_group_name_H-M   'P 1'
#
loop_
_entity.id
_entity.type
_entity.pdbx_description
1 polymer ?
#
loop_
_entity_poly.entity_id
_entity_poly.type
_entity_poly.pdbx_seq_one_letter_code
_entity_poly.pdbx_strand_id
1 'polypeptide(L)'
;MDVDKVNAVEPAMSMVVEKIQIRRAIEAEGIPYTYIACNCTNGSFLHNLIQLEPAGLTAPPRDKINILGEGHVTAVFNDEVDIGTYTIKAVDDPRTLNKILYIKPPGNTFSFNELGAMWEKLIGKTLEKIYIPEEQILTDIE
;
A
#
# COMPACT_ATOMS: atom_id res chain seq x y z
N MET A 1 -3.19 5.77 2.71
CA MET A 1 -4.42 5.31 2.06
C MET A 1 -5.51 6.36 2.22
N ASP A 2 -6.36 6.56 1.22
CA ASP A 2 -7.53 7.42 1.34
C ASP A 2 -8.75 6.61 1.76
N VAL A 3 -9.17 6.78 3.01
CA VAL A 3 -10.20 5.92 3.65
C VAL A 3 -11.58 6.10 3.05
N ASP A 4 -11.83 7.20 2.35
CA ASP A 4 -13.11 7.49 1.70
C ASP A 4 -13.25 6.84 0.32
N LYS A 5 -12.18 6.17 -0.17
CA LYS A 5 -12.12 5.53 -1.50
C LYS A 5 -11.76 4.04 -1.44
N VAL A 6 -11.79 3.45 -0.26
CA VAL A 6 -11.37 2.06 -0.03
C VAL A 6 -12.59 1.16 0.08
N ASN A 7 -12.53 0.02 -0.58
CA ASN A 7 -13.46 -1.08 -0.39
C ASN A 7 -12.76 -2.18 0.43
N ALA A 8 -12.84 -2.09 1.75
CA ALA A 8 -12.21 -3.05 2.67
C ALA A 8 -13.25 -4.04 3.20
N VAL A 9 -12.78 -5.25 3.50
CA VAL A 9 -13.51 -6.28 4.25
C VAL A 9 -12.87 -6.45 5.63
N GLU A 10 -13.57 -7.10 6.56
CA GLU A 10 -12.99 -7.40 7.87
C GLU A 10 -11.80 -8.37 7.74
N PRO A 11 -10.81 -8.28 8.65
CA PRO A 11 -10.71 -7.36 9.80
C PRO A 11 -10.18 -5.96 9.45
N ALA A 12 -9.78 -5.72 8.19
CA ALA A 12 -9.18 -4.45 7.79
C ALA A 12 -10.18 -3.27 7.81
N MET A 13 -11.47 -3.56 7.58
CA MET A 13 -12.53 -2.56 7.57
C MET A 13 -12.65 -1.81 8.90
N SER A 14 -12.50 -2.50 10.03
CA SER A 14 -12.48 -1.88 11.36
C SER A 14 -11.46 -0.72 11.46
N MET A 15 -10.24 -0.91 10.95
CA MET A 15 -9.20 0.15 10.93
C MET A 15 -9.56 1.32 10.00
N VAL A 16 -10.29 1.05 8.91
CA VAL A 16 -10.76 2.08 7.98
C VAL A 16 -11.82 2.95 8.65
N VAL A 17 -12.78 2.33 9.35
CA VAL A 17 -13.86 3.01 10.08
C VAL A 17 -13.30 3.95 11.15
N GLU A 18 -12.34 3.52 11.96
CA GLU A 18 -11.71 4.35 12.99
C GLU A 18 -11.10 5.63 12.39
N LYS A 19 -10.38 5.51 11.27
CA LYS A 19 -9.79 6.66 10.59
C LYS A 19 -10.84 7.59 9.99
N ILE A 20 -11.93 7.06 9.46
CA ILE A 20 -13.06 7.88 8.97
C ILE A 20 -13.64 8.70 10.12
N GLN A 21 -13.88 8.09 11.28
CA GLN A 21 -14.42 8.79 12.45
C GLN A 21 -13.54 9.96 12.87
N ILE A 22 -12.21 9.76 12.92
CA ILE A 22 -11.25 10.83 13.22
C ILE A 22 -11.33 11.96 12.18
N ARG A 23 -11.39 11.64 10.88
CA ARG A 23 -11.50 12.67 9.84
C ARG A 23 -12.76 13.52 10.01
N ARG A 24 -13.91 12.89 10.23
CA ARG A 24 -15.19 13.59 10.42
C ARG A 24 -15.19 14.46 11.67
N ALA A 25 -14.55 14.02 12.76
CA ALA A 25 -14.40 14.82 13.96
C ALA A 25 -13.54 16.08 13.72
N ILE A 26 -12.39 15.93 13.04
CA ILE A 26 -11.52 17.06 12.68
C ILE A 26 -12.27 18.09 11.84
N GLU A 27 -13.03 17.63 10.84
CA GLU A 27 -13.80 18.49 9.94
C GLU A 27 -14.96 19.20 10.66
N ALA A 28 -15.69 18.50 11.54
CA ALA A 28 -16.81 19.06 12.29
C ALA A 28 -16.37 20.18 13.25
N GLU A 29 -15.19 20.04 13.84
CA GLU A 29 -14.60 21.05 14.73
C GLU A 29 -13.91 22.21 13.96
N GLY A 30 -13.90 22.16 12.61
CA GLY A 30 -13.26 23.18 11.79
C GLY A 30 -11.74 23.27 11.96
N ILE A 31 -11.10 22.19 12.44
CA ILE A 31 -9.65 22.14 12.65
C ILE A 31 -8.95 22.10 11.29
N PRO A 32 -7.99 23.00 11.00
CA PRO A 32 -7.18 22.94 9.78
C PRO A 32 -6.46 21.60 9.64
N TYR A 33 -6.56 20.96 8.47
CA TYR A 33 -5.98 19.63 8.27
C TYR A 33 -5.27 19.45 6.95
N THR A 34 -4.44 18.41 6.90
CA THR A 34 -4.00 17.77 5.66
C THR A 34 -3.97 16.27 5.91
N TYR A 35 -4.69 15.49 5.11
CA TYR A 35 -4.63 14.04 5.19
C TYR A 35 -3.63 13.49 4.19
N ILE A 36 -2.59 12.81 4.68
CA ILE A 36 -1.55 12.25 3.82
C ILE A 36 -1.92 10.82 3.40
N ALA A 37 -2.21 10.63 2.11
CA ALA A 37 -2.37 9.32 1.50
C ALA A 37 -1.02 8.86 0.89
N CYS A 38 -0.17 8.25 1.72
CA CYS A 38 1.20 7.84 1.35
C CYS A 38 1.33 6.48 0.64
N ASN A 39 0.23 5.74 0.45
CA ASN A 39 0.21 4.39 -0.14
C ASN A 39 1.06 3.36 0.60
N CYS A 40 1.75 2.44 -0.09
CA CYS A 40 2.54 1.36 0.50
C CYS A 40 3.95 1.83 0.82
N THR A 41 4.45 1.53 2.01
CA THR A 41 5.84 1.79 2.42
C THR A 41 6.78 0.71 1.90
N ASN A 42 7.98 1.08 1.43
CA ASN A 42 8.95 0.12 0.92
C ASN A 42 9.37 -0.92 1.98
N GLY A 43 9.68 -0.47 3.19
CA GLY A 43 10.12 -1.31 4.29
C GLY A 43 9.05 -2.29 4.79
N SER A 44 7.76 -1.99 4.62
CA SER A 44 6.69 -2.92 5.01
C SER A 44 6.27 -3.84 3.86
N PHE A 45 6.23 -3.36 2.62
CA PHE A 45 5.66 -4.11 1.50
C PHE A 45 6.73 -4.71 0.57
N LEU A 46 7.78 -3.96 0.21
CA LEU A 46 8.76 -4.43 -0.77
C LEU A 46 9.87 -5.28 -0.15
N HIS A 47 10.15 -5.13 1.15
CA HIS A 47 11.25 -5.85 1.82
C HIS A 47 11.20 -7.38 1.63
N ASN A 48 10.01 -7.95 1.47
CA ASN A 48 9.81 -9.38 1.20
C ASN A 48 8.90 -9.66 -0.02
N LEU A 49 8.64 -8.64 -0.86
CA LEU A 49 7.65 -8.69 -1.95
C LEU A 49 6.24 -9.11 -1.50
N ILE A 50 5.77 -8.57 -0.37
CA ILE A 50 4.40 -8.78 0.14
C ILE A 50 4.06 -10.27 0.31
N GLN A 51 5.07 -11.07 0.67
CA GLN A 51 4.88 -12.49 0.91
C GLN A 51 4.51 -12.71 2.37
N LEU A 52 3.30 -13.20 2.59
CA LEU A 52 2.79 -13.49 3.94
C LEU A 52 3.31 -14.84 4.46
N GLU A 53 3.59 -15.78 3.55
CA GLU A 53 4.06 -17.12 3.86
C GLU A 53 5.39 -17.44 3.14
N PRO A 54 6.36 -18.07 3.82
CA PRO A 54 6.33 -18.40 5.25
C PRO A 54 6.43 -17.15 6.13
N ALA A 55 5.78 -17.20 7.30
CA ALA A 55 5.86 -16.11 8.28
C ALA A 55 7.31 -15.75 8.65
N GLY A 56 7.57 -14.45 8.82
CA GLY A 56 8.89 -13.93 9.20
C GLY A 56 9.89 -13.83 8.05
N LEU A 57 9.45 -13.90 6.80
CA LEU A 57 10.31 -13.66 5.65
C LEU A 57 10.81 -12.20 5.63
N THR A 58 12.12 -12.00 5.66
CA THR A 58 12.77 -10.69 5.75
C THR A 58 13.43 -10.20 4.45
N ALA A 59 13.37 -11.00 3.38
CA ALA A 59 13.95 -10.70 2.08
C ALA A 59 13.06 -11.25 0.96
N PRO A 60 13.12 -10.68 -0.26
CA PRO A 60 12.32 -11.18 -1.37
C PRO A 60 12.68 -12.64 -1.73
N PRO A 61 11.69 -13.54 -1.93
CA PRO A 61 11.98 -14.93 -2.30
C PRO A 61 12.71 -15.05 -3.63
N ARG A 62 13.51 -16.10 -3.79
CA ARG A 62 14.29 -16.35 -5.01
C ARG A 62 13.82 -17.57 -5.81
N ASP A 63 12.79 -18.26 -5.33
CA ASP A 63 12.28 -19.50 -5.93
C ASP A 63 10.81 -19.40 -6.32
N LYS A 64 9.96 -18.92 -5.41
CA LYS A 64 8.51 -18.89 -5.56
C LYS A 64 7.91 -17.63 -4.98
N ILE A 65 6.86 -17.11 -5.61
CA ILE A 65 6.04 -16.00 -5.09
C ILE A 65 4.55 -16.35 -5.19
N ASN A 66 3.80 -15.95 -4.17
CA ASN A 66 2.35 -15.93 -4.15
C ASN A 66 1.86 -14.57 -4.64
N ILE A 67 0.83 -14.58 -5.48
CA ILE A 67 0.23 -13.41 -6.12
C ILE A 67 -1.25 -13.42 -5.76
N LEU A 68 -1.73 -12.36 -5.11
CA LEU A 68 -3.14 -12.23 -4.75
C LEU A 68 -3.95 -11.81 -5.99
N GLY A 69 -5.05 -12.54 -6.24
CA GLY A 69 -5.84 -12.40 -7.47
C GLY A 69 -5.00 -12.69 -8.72
N GLU A 70 -5.25 -11.93 -9.79
CA GLU A 70 -4.50 -12.04 -11.05
C GLU A 70 -3.20 -11.22 -11.08
N GLY A 71 -2.93 -10.41 -10.06
CA GLY A 71 -1.70 -9.61 -9.97
C GLY A 71 -1.62 -8.40 -10.92
N HIS A 72 -2.72 -8.02 -11.58
CA HIS A 72 -2.78 -6.89 -12.52
C HIS A 72 -3.11 -5.53 -11.87
N VAL A 73 -3.66 -5.53 -10.66
CA VAL A 73 -4.00 -4.29 -9.94
C VAL A 73 -2.72 -3.58 -9.53
N THR A 74 -2.63 -2.29 -9.85
CA THR A 74 -1.46 -1.46 -9.50
C THR A 74 -1.56 -0.91 -8.09
N ALA A 75 -0.45 -0.92 -7.37
CA ALA A 75 -0.24 -0.21 -6.12
C ALA A 75 0.93 0.77 -6.25
N VAL A 76 1.10 1.64 -5.26
CA VAL A 76 2.14 2.68 -5.26
C VAL A 76 3.05 2.43 -4.06
N PHE A 77 4.35 2.30 -4.31
CA PHE A 77 5.35 1.95 -3.31
C PHE A 77 6.30 3.12 -3.08
N ASN A 78 6.27 3.70 -1.89
CA ASN A 78 7.05 4.89 -1.58
C ASN A 78 8.06 4.59 -0.47
N ASP A 79 9.25 5.17 -0.63
CA ASP A 79 10.27 5.17 0.41
C ASP A 79 9.82 6.02 1.61
N GLU A 80 10.10 5.54 2.81
CA GLU A 80 9.70 6.19 4.05
C GLU A 80 10.34 7.58 4.23
N VAL A 81 11.58 7.77 3.75
CA VAL A 81 12.27 9.06 3.80
C VAL A 81 11.58 10.07 2.88
N ASP A 82 11.14 9.63 1.70
CA ASP A 82 10.38 10.46 0.77
C ASP A 82 8.99 10.80 1.33
N ILE A 83 8.30 9.83 1.95
CA ILE A 83 7.02 10.08 2.63
C ILE A 83 7.18 11.18 3.69
N GLY A 84 8.22 11.09 4.53
CA GLY A 84 8.53 12.11 5.53
C GLY A 84 8.81 13.48 4.90
N THR A 85 9.62 13.50 3.83
CA THR A 85 9.97 14.72 3.10
C THR A 85 8.72 15.43 2.54
N TYR A 86 7.84 14.70 1.86
CA TYR A 86 6.61 15.28 1.30
C TYR A 86 5.60 15.67 2.38
N THR A 87 5.58 14.95 3.50
CA THR A 87 4.74 15.31 4.66
C THR A 87 5.17 16.67 5.24
N ILE A 88 6.46 16.89 5.46
CA ILE A 88 6.96 18.18 5.97
C ILE A 88 6.74 19.30 4.97
N LYS A 89 6.97 19.07 3.68
CA LYS A 89 6.69 20.06 2.64
C LYS A 89 5.21 20.48 2.58
N ALA A 90 4.29 19.63 3.04
CA ALA A 90 2.87 19.90 3.03
C ALA A 90 2.37 20.71 4.24
N VAL A 91 3.19 20.92 5.28
CA VAL A 91 2.74 21.53 6.54
C VAL A 91 2.31 22.99 6.34
N ASP A 92 3.16 23.79 5.70
CA ASP A 92 2.93 25.23 5.50
C ASP A 92 2.55 25.57 4.05
N ASP A 93 2.30 24.57 3.20
CA ASP A 93 1.86 24.79 1.83
C ASP A 93 0.36 25.13 1.82
N PRO A 94 -0.05 26.36 1.44
CA PRO A 94 -1.47 26.71 1.44
C PRO A 94 -2.32 25.87 0.47
N ARG A 95 -1.69 25.15 -0.48
CA ARG A 95 -2.38 24.26 -1.42
C ARG A 95 -2.88 22.97 -0.78
N THR A 96 -2.35 22.59 0.38
CA THR A 96 -2.71 21.36 1.10
C THR A 96 -3.70 21.60 2.24
N LEU A 97 -3.95 22.86 2.60
CA LEU A 97 -4.93 23.24 3.62
C LEU A 97 -6.31 22.66 3.33
N ASN A 98 -6.82 21.87 4.27
CA ASN A 98 -8.10 21.15 4.21
C ASN A 98 -8.20 20.24 2.97
N LYS A 99 -7.10 19.58 2.59
CA LYS A 99 -7.01 18.64 1.46
C LYS A 99 -6.47 17.28 1.86
N ILE A 100 -6.65 16.34 0.94
CA ILE A 100 -5.95 15.06 0.93
C ILE A 100 -4.77 15.19 -0.03
N LEU A 101 -3.56 14.99 0.46
CA LEU A 101 -2.35 14.91 -0.35
C LEU A 101 -2.06 13.46 -0.71
N TYR A 102 -2.08 13.13 -2.00
CA TYR A 102 -1.71 11.81 -2.50
C TYR A 102 -0.25 11.80 -2.91
N ILE A 103 0.57 10.97 -2.25
CA ILE A 103 1.96 10.74 -2.66
C ILE A 103 1.93 9.60 -3.69
N LYS A 104 1.74 9.98 -4.96
CA LYS A 104 1.61 9.06 -6.09
C LYS A 104 2.59 9.39 -7.22
N PRO A 105 3.91 9.24 -7.00
CA PRO A 105 4.88 9.43 -8.06
C PRO A 105 4.66 8.36 -9.17
N PRO A 106 4.60 8.76 -10.46
CA PRO A 106 4.34 7.82 -11.55
C PRO A 106 5.35 6.67 -11.64
N GLY A 107 6.62 6.93 -11.32
CA GLY A 107 7.70 5.93 -11.36
C GLY A 107 7.62 4.84 -10.30
N ASN A 108 6.66 4.93 -9.37
CA ASN A 108 6.51 4.00 -8.25
C ASN A 108 5.20 3.22 -8.29
N THR A 109 4.45 3.32 -9.40
CA THR A 109 3.16 2.63 -9.57
C THR A 109 3.39 1.33 -10.32
N PHE A 110 3.15 0.21 -9.66
CA PHE A 110 3.39 -1.12 -10.20
C PHE A 110 2.28 -2.10 -9.81
N SER A 111 1.93 -2.97 -10.74
CA SER A 111 1.21 -4.20 -10.46
C SER A 111 2.13 -5.26 -9.83
N PHE A 112 1.55 -6.26 -9.18
CA PHE A 112 2.36 -7.32 -8.59
C PHE A 112 3.11 -8.15 -9.64
N ASN A 113 2.51 -8.33 -10.82
CA ASN A 113 3.16 -8.98 -11.95
C ASN A 113 4.39 -8.20 -12.45
N GLU A 114 4.32 -6.86 -12.48
CA GLU A 114 5.47 -6.00 -12.81
C GLU A 114 6.56 -6.06 -11.74
N LEU A 115 6.19 -6.05 -10.45
CA LEU A 115 7.15 -6.22 -9.34
C LEU A 115 7.88 -7.57 -9.44
N GLY A 116 7.13 -8.66 -9.67
CA GLY A 116 7.70 -10.00 -9.86
C GLY A 116 8.67 -10.04 -11.03
N ALA A 117 8.29 -9.48 -12.18
CA ALA A 117 9.16 -9.41 -13.36
C ALA A 117 10.43 -8.57 -13.13
N MET A 118 10.32 -7.44 -12.41
CA MET A 118 11.49 -6.64 -12.02
C MET A 118 12.42 -7.43 -11.12
N TRP A 119 11.89 -8.17 -10.15
CA TRP A 119 12.70 -8.99 -9.27
C TRP A 119 13.37 -10.14 -10.01
N GLU A 120 12.66 -10.87 -10.88
CA GLU A 120 13.21 -11.91 -11.76
C GLU A 120 14.39 -11.40 -12.58
N LYS A 121 14.26 -10.19 -13.15
CA LYS A 121 15.33 -9.52 -13.90
C LYS A 121 16.55 -9.23 -13.02
N LEU A 122 16.34 -8.76 -11.78
CA LEU A 122 17.41 -8.45 -10.85
C LEU A 122 18.17 -9.69 -10.38
N ILE A 123 17.46 -10.81 -10.19
CA ILE A 123 18.08 -12.06 -9.71
C ILE A 123 18.56 -12.97 -10.85
N GLY A 124 18.22 -12.66 -12.10
CA GLY A 124 18.57 -13.46 -13.28
C GLY A 124 17.90 -14.83 -13.31
N LYS A 125 16.72 -14.97 -12.68
CA LYS A 125 16.01 -16.25 -12.52
C LYS A 125 14.50 -16.02 -12.57
N THR A 126 13.80 -16.93 -13.26
CA THR A 126 12.33 -17.00 -13.26
C THR A 126 11.85 -17.66 -11.97
N LEU A 127 10.84 -17.06 -11.35
CA LEU A 127 10.18 -17.52 -10.14
C LEU A 127 8.96 -18.36 -10.51
N GLU A 128 8.68 -19.38 -9.70
CA GLU A 128 7.38 -20.03 -9.70
C GLU A 128 6.32 -19.03 -9.17
N LYS A 129 5.23 -18.85 -9.93
CA LYS A 129 4.16 -17.90 -9.59
C LYS A 129 2.91 -18.68 -9.22
N ILE A 130 2.43 -18.50 -8.00
CA ILE A 130 1.17 -19.06 -7.52
C ILE A 130 0.15 -17.94 -7.41
N TYR A 131 -0.92 -18.02 -8.18
CA TYR A 131 -2.04 -17.07 -8.09
C TYR A 131 -3.07 -17.59 -7.10
N ILE A 132 -3.46 -16.74 -6.15
CA ILE A 132 -4.44 -17.06 -5.10
C ILE A 132 -5.73 -16.30 -5.44
N PRO A 133 -6.83 -16.99 -5.81
CA PRO A 133 -8.09 -16.33 -6.18
C PRO A 133 -8.68 -15.50 -5.03
N GLU A 134 -9.44 -14.46 -5.36
CA GLU A 134 -10.12 -13.60 -4.37
C GLU A 134 -11.01 -14.40 -3.41
N GLU A 135 -11.79 -15.35 -3.92
CA GLU A 135 -12.66 -16.21 -3.09
C GLU A 135 -11.87 -16.98 -2.02
N GLN A 136 -10.68 -17.47 -2.39
CA GLN A 136 -9.80 -18.16 -1.44
C GLN A 136 -9.25 -17.17 -0.40
N ILE A 137 -8.81 -15.99 -0.82
CA ILE A 137 -8.32 -14.95 0.09
C ILE A 137 -9.40 -14.57 1.11
N LEU A 138 -10.65 -14.39 0.65
CA LEU A 138 -11.77 -14.04 1.52
C LEU A 138 -12.09 -15.16 2.52
N THR A 139 -11.98 -16.41 2.11
CA THR A 139 -12.18 -17.56 3.01
C THR A 139 -11.05 -17.67 4.05
N ASP A 140 -9.81 -17.37 3.66
CA ASP A 140 -8.64 -17.48 4.53
C ASP A 140 -8.57 -16.37 5.62
N ILE A 141 -9.35 -15.29 5.47
CA ILE A 141 -9.36 -14.15 6.42
C ILE A 141 -10.62 -14.10 7.33
N GLU A 142 -11.60 -14.96 7.10
CA GLU A 142 -12.75 -15.18 8.01
C GLU A 142 -12.33 -15.92 9.30
#